data_AF-A0A3C0KTA1-F1
#
_entry.id   AF-A0A3C0KTA1-F1
#
_cell.length_a   1.000
_cell.length_b   1.000
_cell.length_c   1.000
_cell.angle_alpha   90.00
_cell.angle_beta   90.00
_cell.angle_gamma   90.00
#
_symmetry.space_group_name_H-M   'P 1'
#
loop_
_entity.id
_entity.type
_entity.pdbx_description
1 polymer ?
#
loop_
_entity_poly.entity_id
_entity_poly.type
_entity_poly.pdbx_seq_one_letter_code
_entity_poly.pdbx_strand_id
1 'polypeptide(L)'
;MARPPMQRRTILDPAVADLLSGMEQRQEESHLPAKDRKKAARERSKIRERREYRVTYDLPPKLRQRIKIIAEKEGIPASQLVTLALYRFLELYQKKEIDLGAYKESSKSPRYDWNLIIPDHEIPKL
;
A
#
# COMPACT_ATOMS: atom_id res chain seq x y z
N MET A 1 -30.09 37.32 6.89
CA MET A 1 -29.24 36.35 6.14
C MET A 1 -29.63 34.95 6.56
N ALA A 2 -30.20 34.14 5.67
CA ALA A 2 -30.64 32.77 5.96
C ALA A 2 -29.45 31.79 5.87
N ARG A 3 -29.31 30.89 6.84
CA ARG A 3 -28.28 29.83 6.84
C ARG A 3 -28.66 28.75 5.81
N PRO A 4 -27.71 28.23 5.01
CA PRO A 4 -27.99 27.16 4.04
C PRO A 4 -28.35 25.84 4.75
N PRO A 5 -29.19 24.98 4.13
CA PRO A 5 -29.63 23.74 4.75
C PRO A 5 -28.48 22.74 4.91
N MET A 6 -28.41 22.13 6.09
CA MET A 6 -27.44 21.09 6.46
C MET A 6 -27.63 19.86 5.57
N GLN A 7 -26.71 19.62 4.64
CA GLN A 7 -26.69 18.37 3.87
C GLN A 7 -26.33 17.22 4.80
N ARG A 8 -27.24 16.25 4.97
CA ARG A 8 -26.96 14.98 5.65
C ARG A 8 -25.86 14.26 4.89
N ARG A 9 -24.66 14.16 5.48
CA ARG A 9 -23.64 13.22 5.03
C ARG A 9 -24.18 11.81 5.27
N THR A 10 -24.44 11.08 4.20
CA THR A 10 -24.73 9.64 4.27
C THR A 10 -23.46 8.95 4.74
N ILE A 11 -23.38 8.69 6.04
CA ILE A 11 -22.35 7.82 6.61
C ILE A 11 -22.77 6.42 6.21
N LEU A 12 -22.34 5.98 5.02
CA LEU A 12 -22.52 4.60 4.59
C LEU A 12 -21.62 3.73 5.46
N ASP A 13 -22.23 2.70 6.06
CA ASP A 13 -21.49 1.67 6.79
C ASP A 13 -20.49 0.99 5.83
N PRO A 14 -19.21 0.81 6.23
CA PRO A 14 -18.17 0.27 5.36
C PRO A 14 -18.51 -1.12 4.79
N ALA A 15 -19.26 -1.95 5.51
CA ALA A 15 -19.70 -3.25 5.00
C ALA A 15 -20.75 -3.11 3.88
N VAL A 16 -21.60 -2.07 3.97
CA VAL A 16 -22.61 -1.76 2.94
C VAL A 16 -21.97 -1.13 1.72
N ALA A 17 -20.94 -0.29 1.89
CA ALA A 17 -20.17 0.27 0.79
C ALA A 17 -19.42 -0.82 -0.01
N ASP A 18 -18.82 -1.80 0.68
CA ASP A 18 -18.18 -2.95 0.04
C ASP A 18 -19.19 -3.84 -0.70
N LEU A 19 -20.40 -3.99 -0.16
CA LEU A 19 -21.46 -4.79 -0.79
C LEU A 19 -22.02 -4.11 -2.06
N LEU A 20 -22.26 -2.79 -2.00
CA LEU A 20 -22.74 -2.00 -3.14
C LEU A 20 -21.70 -1.95 -4.27
N SER A 21 -20.43 -1.66 -3.94
CA SER A 21 -19.34 -1.68 -4.94
C SER A 21 -19.14 -3.06 -5.56
N GLY A 22 -19.31 -4.13 -4.77
CA GLY A 22 -19.28 -5.51 -5.25
C GLY A 22 -20.44 -5.87 -6.18
N MET A 23 -21.60 -5.22 -6.05
CA MET A 23 -22.77 -5.42 -6.92
C MET A 23 -22.66 -4.64 -8.23
N GLU A 24 -22.27 -3.36 -8.18
CA GLU A 24 -22.05 -2.52 -9.37
C GLU A 24 -21.00 -3.13 -10.30
N GLN A 25 -19.87 -3.58 -9.75
CA GLN A 25 -18.81 -4.22 -10.53
C GLN A 25 -19.22 -5.54 -11.19
N ARG A 26 -20.17 -6.29 -10.60
CA ARG A 26 -20.70 -7.51 -11.23
C ARG A 26 -21.64 -7.19 -12.38
N GLN A 27 -22.40 -6.11 -12.28
CA GLN A 27 -23.27 -5.64 -13.36
C GLN A 27 -22.44 -5.12 -14.54
N GLU A 28 -21.42 -4.30 -14.31
CA GLU A 28 -20.53 -3.80 -15.38
C GLU A 28 -19.83 -4.94 -16.14
N GLU A 29 -19.33 -5.96 -15.43
CA GLU A 29 -18.69 -7.11 -16.08
C GLU A 29 -19.67 -8.00 -16.86
N SER A 30 -20.95 -7.97 -16.50
CA SER A 30 -22.01 -8.70 -17.22
C SER A 30 -22.32 -8.11 -18.60
N HIS A 31 -21.85 -6.89 -18.88
CA HIS A 31 -21.97 -6.24 -20.18
C HIS A 31 -20.73 -6.41 -21.08
N LEU A 32 -19.60 -6.93 -20.54
CA LEU A 32 -18.38 -7.12 -21.31
C LEU A 32 -18.44 -8.35 -22.24
N PRO A 33 -17.74 -8.36 -23.39
CA PRO A 33 -17.57 -9.56 -24.21
C PRO A 33 -16.90 -10.72 -23.44
N ALA A 34 -17.21 -11.97 -23.80
CA ALA A 34 -16.75 -13.17 -23.07
C ALA A 34 -15.23 -13.28 -22.90
N LYS A 35 -14.44 -12.76 -23.85
CA LYS A 35 -12.97 -12.71 -23.77
C LYS A 35 -12.48 -11.78 -22.65
N ASP A 36 -13.12 -10.62 -22.50
CA ASP A 36 -12.72 -9.61 -21.50
C ASP A 36 -13.14 -10.04 -20.10
N ARG A 37 -14.32 -10.69 -19.96
CA ARG A 37 -14.72 -11.34 -18.69
C ARG A 37 -13.70 -12.36 -18.21
N LYS A 38 -13.15 -13.17 -19.13
CA LYS A 38 -12.15 -14.19 -18.79
C LYS A 38 -10.82 -13.56 -18.36
N LYS A 39 -10.43 -12.42 -18.94
CA LYS A 39 -9.23 -11.66 -18.54
C LYS A 39 -9.41 -11.06 -17.14
N ALA A 40 -10.54 -10.40 -16.89
CA ALA A 40 -10.88 -9.82 -15.59
C ALA A 40 -10.94 -10.90 -14.48
N ALA A 41 -11.57 -12.05 -14.76
CA ALA A 41 -11.63 -13.16 -13.82
C ALA A 41 -10.24 -13.72 -13.46
N ARG A 42 -9.33 -13.80 -14.45
CA ARG A 42 -7.92 -14.22 -14.23
C ARG A 42 -7.12 -13.21 -13.44
N GLU A 43 -7.33 -11.91 -13.67
CA GLU A 43 -6.70 -10.86 -12.86
C GLU A 43 -7.22 -10.90 -11.42
N ARG A 44 -8.53 -11.10 -11.23
CA ARG A 44 -9.16 -11.26 -9.91
C ARG A 44 -8.64 -12.48 -9.15
N SER A 45 -8.50 -13.63 -9.80
CA SER A 45 -7.96 -14.82 -9.14
C SER A 45 -6.52 -14.58 -8.68
N LYS A 46 -5.68 -13.99 -9.54
CA LYS A 46 -4.31 -13.59 -9.19
C LYS A 46 -4.27 -12.59 -8.03
N ILE A 47 -5.18 -11.62 -7.99
CA ILE A 47 -5.26 -10.67 -6.88
C ILE A 47 -5.67 -11.39 -5.59
N ARG A 48 -6.63 -12.32 -5.65
CA ARG A 48 -7.11 -13.08 -4.49
C ARG A 48 -6.02 -13.99 -3.93
N GLU A 49 -5.27 -14.69 -4.78
CA GLU A 49 -4.12 -15.50 -4.40
C GLU A 49 -3.03 -14.64 -3.74
N ARG A 50 -2.82 -13.41 -4.22
CA ARG A 50 -1.87 -12.46 -3.60
C ARG A 50 -2.33 -11.88 -2.27
N ARG A 51 -3.60 -12.00 -1.88
CA ARG A 51 -4.12 -11.39 -0.64
C ARG A 51 -3.50 -12.00 0.60
N GLU A 52 -3.25 -13.31 0.61
CA GLU A 52 -2.65 -14.00 1.75
C GLU A 52 -1.23 -13.50 2.04
N TYR A 53 -0.50 -13.13 0.99
CA TYR A 53 0.86 -12.58 1.09
C TYR A 53 0.90 -11.05 1.25
N ARG A 54 -0.26 -10.37 1.31
CA ARG A 54 -0.30 -8.91 1.34
C ARG A 54 -0.06 -8.41 2.75
N VAL A 55 1.11 -7.80 2.96
CA VAL A 55 1.42 -7.02 4.16
C VAL A 55 1.28 -5.53 3.85
N THR A 56 0.64 -4.80 4.77
CA THR A 56 0.53 -3.34 4.68
C THR A 56 1.55 -2.71 5.62
N TYR A 57 2.41 -1.85 5.09
CA TYR A 57 3.35 -1.05 5.86
C TYR A 57 3.00 0.43 5.73
N ASP A 58 3.12 1.16 6.82
CA ASP A 58 3.02 2.62 6.80
C ASP A 58 4.30 3.20 6.20
N LEU A 59 4.16 3.83 5.02
CA LEU A 59 5.26 4.44 4.30
C LEU A 59 5.07 5.96 4.24
N PRO A 60 6.13 6.76 4.47
CA PRO A 60 6.08 8.19 4.25
C PRO A 60 5.58 8.52 2.82
N PRO A 61 4.70 9.52 2.65
CA PRO A 61 4.09 9.82 1.35
C PRO A 61 5.12 10.03 0.22
N LYS A 62 6.23 10.70 0.54
CA LYS A 62 7.34 10.95 -0.40
C LYS A 62 8.00 9.65 -0.87
N LEU A 63 8.26 8.72 0.05
CA LEU A 63 8.86 7.41 -0.28
C LEU A 63 7.91 6.59 -1.15
N ARG A 64 6.62 6.56 -0.79
CA ARG A 64 5.58 5.89 -1.59
C ARG A 64 5.51 6.43 -3.02
N GLN A 65 5.54 7.76 -3.19
CA GLN A 65 5.51 8.40 -4.50
C GLN A 65 6.74 8.04 -5.34
N ARG A 66 7.94 8.02 -4.72
CA ARG A 66 9.18 7.67 -5.43
C ARG A 66 9.20 6.22 -5.90
N ILE A 67 8.76 5.29 -5.05
CA ILE A 67 8.57 3.88 -5.44
C ILE A 67 7.63 3.78 -6.64
N LYS A 68 6.51 4.51 -6.62
CA LYS A 68 5.55 4.54 -7.73
C LYS A 68 6.19 5.03 -9.03
N ILE A 69 6.90 6.16 -8.99
CA ILE A 69 7.57 6.74 -10.17
C ILE A 69 8.58 5.77 -10.77
N ILE A 70 9.40 5.11 -9.94
CA ILE A 70 10.39 4.15 -10.42
C ILE A 70 9.70 2.93 -11.03
N ALA A 71 8.67 2.39 -10.34
CA ALA A 71 7.91 1.25 -10.82
C ALA A 71 7.23 1.54 -12.19
N GLU A 72 6.64 2.73 -12.34
CA GLU A 72 6.02 3.17 -13.60
C GLU A 72 7.05 3.35 -14.71
N LYS A 73 8.19 4.00 -14.41
CA LYS A 73 9.28 4.20 -15.36
C LYS A 73 9.83 2.87 -15.89
N GLU A 74 10.03 1.91 -15.01
CA GLU A 74 10.61 0.60 -15.36
C GLU A 74 9.55 -0.42 -15.83
N GLY A 75 8.26 -0.06 -15.81
CA GLY A 75 7.16 -0.94 -16.23
C GLY A 75 6.96 -2.17 -15.34
N ILE A 76 7.30 -2.08 -14.05
CA ILE A 76 7.22 -3.20 -13.10
C ILE A 76 6.24 -2.93 -11.95
N PRO A 77 5.68 -3.97 -11.31
CA PRO A 77 4.89 -3.81 -10.09
C PRO A 77 5.71 -3.20 -8.94
N ALA A 78 5.19 -2.15 -8.31
CA ALA A 78 5.79 -1.51 -7.15
C ALA A 78 6.09 -2.49 -5.99
N SER A 79 5.22 -3.50 -5.79
CA SER A 79 5.45 -4.53 -4.77
C SER A 79 6.69 -5.37 -5.04
N GLN A 80 7.01 -5.67 -6.30
CA GLN A 80 8.21 -6.43 -6.67
C GLN A 80 9.47 -5.58 -6.50
N LEU A 81 9.42 -4.31 -6.88
CA LEU A 81 10.49 -3.35 -6.62
C LEU A 81 10.82 -3.27 -5.12
N VAL A 82 9.79 -3.10 -4.27
CA VAL A 82 9.97 -3.06 -2.81
C VAL A 82 10.48 -4.40 -2.27
N THR A 83 9.98 -5.52 -2.79
CA THR A 83 10.46 -6.86 -2.38
C THR A 83 11.96 -7.00 -2.62
N LEU A 84 12.45 -6.60 -3.80
CA LEU A 84 13.88 -6.61 -4.09
C LEU A 84 14.67 -5.71 -3.12
N ALA A 85 14.19 -4.49 -2.88
CA ALA A 85 14.83 -3.56 -1.96
C ALA A 85 14.92 -4.13 -0.53
N LEU A 86 13.86 -4.79 -0.05
CA LEU A 86 13.83 -5.43 1.26
C LEU A 86 14.84 -6.60 1.35
N TYR A 87 14.92 -7.46 0.34
CA TYR A 87 15.93 -8.53 0.33
C TYR A 87 17.35 -7.98 0.37
N ARG A 88 17.63 -6.92 -0.42
CA ARG A 88 18.94 -6.25 -0.40
C ARG A 88 19.24 -5.64 0.95
N PHE A 89 18.29 -4.95 1.56
CA PHE A 89 18.44 -4.39 2.90
C PHE A 89 18.76 -5.47 3.95
N LEU A 90 18.03 -6.60 3.92
CA LEU A 90 18.26 -7.71 4.85
C LEU A 90 19.64 -8.35 4.66
N GLU A 91 20.10 -8.48 3.41
CA GLU A 91 21.44 -8.97 3.10
C GLU A 91 22.52 -8.04 3.70
N LEU A 92 22.39 -6.72 3.52
CA LEU A 92 23.32 -5.73 4.07
C LEU A 92 23.31 -5.73 5.61
N TYR A 93 22.13 -5.86 6.21
CA TYR A 93 22.00 -5.99 7.66
C TYR A 93 22.71 -7.25 8.20
N GLN A 94 22.54 -8.39 7.53
CA GLN A 94 23.21 -9.64 7.91
C GLN A 94 24.74 -9.53 7.80
N LYS A 95 25.24 -8.81 6.80
CA LYS A 95 26.67 -8.51 6.63
C LYS A 95 27.20 -7.47 7.62
N LYS A 96 26.35 -6.91 8.49
CA LYS A 96 26.66 -5.83 9.43
C LYS A 96 27.10 -4.53 8.72
N GLU A 97 26.67 -4.33 7.47
CA GLU A 97 26.89 -3.09 6.72
C GLU A 97 25.86 -2.02 7.09
N ILE A 98 24.73 -2.43 7.69
CA ILE A 98 23.72 -1.54 8.26
C ILE A 98 23.64 -1.80 9.76
N ASP A 99 23.95 -0.78 10.56
CA ASP A 99 23.73 -0.82 11.99
C ASP A 99 22.40 -0.18 12.36
N LEU A 100 21.45 -1.01 12.81
CA LEU A 100 20.17 -0.52 13.31
C LEU A 100 20.32 0.27 14.63
N GLY A 101 21.38 0.02 15.41
CA GLY A 101 21.65 0.70 16.66
C GLY A 101 21.74 2.21 16.51
N ALA A 102 22.33 2.69 15.41
CA ALA A 102 22.43 4.11 15.08
C ALA A 102 21.07 4.81 14.93
N TYR A 103 20.00 4.06 14.67
CA TYR A 103 18.65 4.57 14.44
C TYR A 103 17.68 4.33 15.60
N LYS A 104 18.11 3.60 16.65
CA LYS A 104 17.23 3.21 17.75
C LYS A 104 17.00 4.38 18.70
N GLU A 105 15.73 4.66 18.97
CA GLU A 105 15.29 5.51 20.06
C GLU A 105 14.38 4.71 21.00
N SER A 106 14.42 4.98 22.31
CA SER A 106 13.55 4.31 23.28
C SER A 106 12.08 4.51 22.90
N SER A 107 11.32 3.42 22.79
CA SER A 107 9.89 3.54 22.53
C SER A 107 9.13 3.92 23.79
N LYS A 108 8.03 4.66 23.61
CA LYS A 108 7.04 4.93 24.66
C LYS A 108 5.90 3.92 24.67
N SER A 109 5.86 3.02 23.68
CA SER A 109 4.83 1.99 23.54
C SER A 109 5.13 0.81 24.46
N PRO A 110 4.14 0.25 25.17
CA PRO A 110 4.35 -0.97 25.97
C PRO A 110 4.63 -2.21 25.10
N ARG A 111 4.46 -2.12 23.77
CA ARG A 111 4.62 -3.25 22.85
C ARG A 111 6.05 -3.44 22.34
N TYR A 112 6.84 -2.37 22.31
CA TYR A 112 8.16 -2.37 21.67
C TYR A 112 9.17 -1.65 22.57
N ASP A 113 10.40 -2.15 22.62
CA ASP A 113 11.45 -1.49 23.40
C ASP A 113 12.04 -0.27 22.64
N TRP A 114 12.05 -0.32 21.31
CA TRP A 114 12.74 0.65 20.45
C TRP A 114 11.88 1.08 19.27
N ASN A 115 11.98 2.36 18.91
CA ASN A 115 11.56 2.91 17.62
C ASN A 115 12.79 3.06 16.72
N LEU A 116 12.57 3.06 15.40
CA LEU A 116 13.59 3.47 14.44
C LEU A 116 13.29 4.89 13.95
N ILE A 117 14.22 5.81 14.19
CA ILE A 117 14.18 7.17 13.63
C ILE A 117 15.12 7.23 12.45
N ILE A 118 14.59 7.66 11.30
CA ILE A 118 15.39 7.94 10.11
C ILE A 118 15.74 9.44 10.13
N PRO A 119 17.01 9.82 10.24
CA PRO A 119 17.41 11.23 10.24
C PRO A 119 17.08 11.92 8.91
N ASP A 120 16.72 13.20 8.97
CA ASP A 120 16.35 13.98 7.77
C ASP A 120 17.46 14.04 6.70
N HIS A 121 18.73 13.92 7.09
CA HIS A 121 19.86 13.95 6.16
C HIS A 121 20.01 12.66 5.35
N GLU A 122 19.51 11.53 5.88
CA GLU A 122 19.49 10.26 5.16
C GLU A 122 18.30 10.15 4.23
N ILE A 123 17.24 10.92 4.51
CA ILE A 123 16.13 11.07 3.58
C ILE A 123 16.65 11.91 2.41
N PRO A 124 16.78 11.33 1.20
CA PRO A 124 17.34 12.07 0.08
C PRO A 124 16.51 13.33 -0.16
N LYS A 125 17.15 14.50 -0.05
CA LYS A 125 16.50 15.76 -0.40
C LYS A 125 16.14 15.70 -1.89
N LEU A 126 14.88 16.01 -2.16
CA LEU A 126 14.31 16.04 -3.50
C LEU A 126 14.89 17.19 -4.32
#